data_AF-A0A171DQY0-F1
#
_entry.id   AF-A0A171DQY0-F1
#
_cell.length_a   1.000
_cell.length_b   1.000
_cell.length_c   1.000
_cell.angle_alpha   90.00
_cell.angle_beta   90.00
_cell.angle_gamma   90.00
#
_symmetry.space_group_name_H-M   'P 1'
#
loop_
_entity.id
_entity.type
_entity.pdbx_description
1 polymer ?
#
loop_
_entity_poly.entity_id
_entity_poly.type
_entity_poly.pdbx_seq_one_letter_code
_entity_poly.pdbx_strand_id
1 'polypeptide(L)'
;MALEGVERTAAQIATLAADGHWHRYSAGPGAKGPRFYLWAWARIDTDDTDTTGGCRWLLIRRHPATGELAFYRCYAPAAVPLLTLVRIAGARWAVEESFQAAKGQVGLDHYPVRTWTGWHRHITLAMLALVFLAVLAAGRPGEDPQRVPLTLPEIRRLLAVLVLARPCGIEEVLRWSRWCRRHQAIARRCHYQRRSQS
;
A
#
# COMPACT_ATOMS: atom_id res chain seq x y z
N MET A 1 17.65 20.60 -14.16
CA MET A 1 17.48 20.90 -15.60
C MET A 1 16.23 21.75 -15.73
N ALA A 2 16.36 22.99 -16.20
CA ALA A 2 15.22 23.84 -16.55
C ALA A 2 14.93 23.62 -18.03
N LEU A 3 13.74 23.13 -18.36
CA LEU A 3 13.30 22.95 -19.74
C LEU A 3 12.22 24.00 -19.97
N GLU A 4 12.57 25.10 -20.64
CA GLU A 4 11.65 26.21 -20.91
C GLU A 4 10.62 25.81 -21.98
N GLY A 5 9.33 26.05 -21.68
CA GLY A 5 8.29 26.41 -22.64
C GLY A 5 7.79 25.39 -23.69
N VAL A 6 8.25 24.13 -23.68
CA VAL A 6 7.81 23.13 -24.66
C VAL A 6 7.03 22.00 -23.99
N GLU A 7 5.79 21.75 -24.43
CA GLU A 7 5.05 20.54 -24.06
C GLU A 7 5.84 19.30 -24.51
N ARG A 8 6.39 18.56 -23.55
CA ARG A 8 7.10 17.30 -23.79
C ARG A 8 6.52 16.21 -22.90
N THR A 9 6.48 15.00 -23.43
CA THR A 9 6.12 13.83 -22.64
C THR A 9 7.22 13.54 -21.61
N ALA A 10 6.83 12.94 -20.48
CA ALA A 10 7.77 12.57 -19.43
C ALA A 10 8.88 11.62 -19.93
N ALA A 11 8.56 10.76 -20.90
CA ALA A 11 9.51 9.89 -21.57
C ALA A 11 10.56 10.66 -22.37
N GLN A 12 10.17 11.68 -23.14
CA GLN A 12 11.12 12.54 -23.87
C GLN A 12 12.04 13.29 -22.91
N ILE A 13 11.51 13.80 -21.79
CA ILE A 13 12.30 14.47 -20.75
C ILE A 13 13.35 13.52 -20.15
N ALA A 14 13.00 12.24 -19.96
CA ALA A 14 13.94 11.24 -19.47
C ALA A 14 15.09 10.98 -20.47
N THR A 15 14.81 10.99 -21.77
CA THR A 15 15.84 10.80 -22.82
C THR A 15 16.78 12.00 -22.94
N LEU A 16 16.28 13.20 -22.64
CA LEU A 16 17.04 14.45 -22.68
C LEU A 16 17.91 14.67 -21.43
N ALA A 17 17.62 13.95 -20.34
CA ALA A 17 18.40 14.02 -19.13
C ALA A 17 19.78 13.37 -19.38
N ALA A 18 20.79 14.21 -19.58
CA ALA A 18 22.18 13.77 -19.66
C ALA A 18 22.57 12.91 -18.45
N ASP A 19 23.53 11.99 -18.63
CA ASP A 19 23.93 11.03 -17.59
C ASP A 19 24.34 11.69 -16.27
N GLY A 20 24.87 12.93 -16.31
CA GLY A 20 25.24 13.72 -15.13
C GLY A 20 24.08 14.26 -14.29
N HIS A 21 22.83 14.14 -14.76
CA HIS A 21 21.62 14.57 -14.02
C HIS A 21 20.93 13.44 -13.25
N TRP A 22 21.49 12.23 -13.31
CA TRP A 22 20.98 11.08 -12.58
C TRP A 22 21.73 10.90 -11.27
N HIS A 23 20.98 10.90 -10.17
CA HIS A 23 21.52 10.71 -8.83
C HIS A 23 21.07 9.38 -8.24
N ARG A 24 22.00 8.62 -7.69
CA ARG A 24 21.71 7.33 -7.06
C ARG A 24 21.26 7.54 -5.62
N TYR A 25 19.98 7.26 -5.35
CA TYR A 25 19.40 7.35 -4.01
C TYR A 25 18.52 6.14 -3.68
N SER A 26 18.43 5.83 -2.39
CA SER A 26 17.55 4.77 -1.89
C SER A 26 16.09 5.25 -1.85
N ALA A 27 15.18 4.43 -2.38
CA ALA A 27 13.73 4.58 -2.25
C ALA A 27 13.19 4.03 -0.92
N GLY A 28 14.07 3.87 0.08
CA GLY A 28 13.74 3.30 1.38
C GLY A 28 14.16 1.83 1.55
N PRO A 29 13.87 1.26 2.73
CA PRO A 29 14.20 -0.13 3.04
C PRO A 29 13.45 -1.10 2.11
N GLY A 30 14.00 -2.29 1.95
CA GLY A 30 13.39 -3.41 1.23
C GLY A 30 13.83 -4.73 1.85
N ALA A 31 13.17 -5.82 1.47
CA ALA A 31 13.41 -7.14 2.05
C ALA A 31 14.85 -7.66 1.89
N LYS A 32 15.60 -7.16 0.89
CA LYS A 32 17.00 -7.51 0.61
C LYS A 32 17.98 -6.36 0.89
N GLY A 33 17.55 -5.36 1.67
CA GLY A 33 18.29 -4.14 1.93
C GLY A 33 17.74 -2.91 1.20
N PRO A 34 18.44 -1.76 1.28
CA PRO A 34 17.95 -0.51 0.71
C PRO A 34 17.75 -0.60 -0.80
N ARG A 35 16.61 -0.10 -1.29
CA ARG A 35 16.25 -0.18 -2.71
C ARG A 35 16.82 1.01 -3.46
N PHE A 36 17.98 0.83 -4.09
CA PHE A 36 18.64 1.89 -4.85
C PHE A 36 18.08 2.04 -6.25
N TYR A 37 17.79 3.29 -6.63
CA TYR A 37 17.41 3.67 -7.99
C TYR A 37 18.21 4.89 -8.43
N LEU A 38 18.23 5.12 -9.75
CA LEU A 38 18.68 6.37 -10.33
C LEU A 38 17.50 7.33 -10.39
N TRP A 39 17.71 8.57 -9.96
CA TRP A 39 16.68 9.59 -9.88
C TRP A 39 17.11 10.83 -10.64
N ALA A 40 16.20 11.36 -11.45
CA ALA A 40 16.33 12.67 -12.07
C ALA A 40 15.06 13.47 -11.77
N TRP A 41 15.17 14.79 -11.75
CA TRP A 41 13.98 15.64 -11.61
C TRP A 41 14.07 16.87 -12.50
N ALA A 42 12.91 17.31 -12.96
CA ALA A 42 12.73 18.56 -13.68
C ALA A 42 11.68 19.39 -12.98
N ARG A 43 11.90 20.70 -12.88
CA ARG A 43 10.86 21.62 -12.42
C ARG A 43 9.82 21.74 -13.54
N ILE A 44 8.55 21.71 -13.17
CA ILE A 44 7.44 21.97 -14.08
C ILE A 44 7.02 23.41 -13.81
N ASP A 45 7.25 24.29 -14.77
CA ASP A 45 6.71 25.64 -14.69
C ASP A 45 5.20 25.56 -14.99
N THR A 46 4.43 26.28 -14.19
CA THR A 46 3.00 26.47 -14.41
C THR A 46 2.79 27.86 -14.95
N ASP A 47 1.85 28.01 -15.89
CA ASP A 47 1.44 29.31 -16.43
C ASP A 47 1.17 30.32 -15.31
N ASP A 48 1.43 31.60 -15.59
CA ASP A 48 1.26 32.76 -14.71
C ASP A 48 -0.17 32.92 -14.11
N THR A 49 -1.12 32.08 -14.51
CA THR A 49 -2.49 32.04 -13.96
C THR A 49 -2.62 31.22 -12.68
N ASP A 50 -1.58 30.50 -12.25
CA ASP A 50 -1.65 29.67 -11.06
C ASP A 50 -1.41 30.48 -9.76
N THR A 51 -2.48 31.07 -9.25
CA THR A 51 -2.54 31.77 -7.95
C THR A 51 -2.22 30.90 -6.73
N THR A 52 -2.09 29.59 -6.88
CA THR A 52 -1.92 28.66 -5.75
C THR A 52 -0.51 28.74 -5.13
N GLY A 53 0.47 29.29 -5.87
CA GLY A 53 1.86 29.28 -5.45
C GLY A 53 2.42 27.85 -5.32
N GLY A 54 3.70 27.74 -4.94
CA GLY A 54 4.37 26.46 -4.73
C GLY A 54 5.17 25.96 -5.93
N CYS A 55 5.87 24.86 -5.71
CA CYS A 55 6.80 24.27 -6.67
C CYS A 55 6.30 22.90 -7.11
N ARG A 56 6.37 22.66 -8.42
CA ARG A 56 6.00 21.37 -9.04
C ARG A 56 7.22 20.76 -9.70
N TRP A 57 7.33 19.44 -9.57
CA TRP A 57 8.42 18.69 -10.17
C TRP A 57 7.91 17.43 -10.86
N LEU A 58 8.53 17.10 -11.99
CA LEU A 58 8.52 15.78 -12.56
C LEU A 58 9.70 15.02 -11.97
N LEU A 59 9.43 14.00 -11.17
CA LEU A 59 10.44 13.09 -10.64
C LEU A 59 10.45 11.82 -11.49
N ILE A 60 11.65 11.44 -11.95
CA ILE A 60 11.89 10.30 -12.82
C ILE A 60 12.76 9.31 -12.06
N ARG A 61 12.30 8.06 -11.98
CA ARG A 61 13.02 6.96 -11.38
C ARG A 61 13.42 5.97 -12.47
N ARG A 62 14.68 5.58 -12.50
CA ARG A 62 15.21 4.56 -13.40
C ARG A 62 15.78 3.38 -12.62
N HIS A 63 15.41 2.18 -13.00
CA HIS A 63 15.99 0.97 -12.45
C HIS A 63 17.42 0.79 -13.00
N PRO A 64 18.45 0.59 -12.14
CA PRO A 64 19.84 0.55 -12.59
C PRO A 64 20.14 -0.65 -13.51
N ALA A 65 19.55 -1.82 -13.24
CA ALA A 65 19.79 -3.02 -14.05
C ALA A 65 18.88 -3.14 -15.29
N THR A 66 17.56 -3.00 -15.14
CA THR A 66 16.58 -3.17 -16.23
C THR A 66 16.36 -1.91 -17.07
N GLY A 67 16.77 -0.74 -16.59
CA GLY A 67 16.49 0.54 -17.26
C GLY A 67 15.04 1.01 -17.17
N GLU A 68 14.15 0.27 -16.49
CA GLU A 68 12.73 0.58 -16.38
C GLU A 68 12.51 1.96 -15.75
N LEU A 69 11.65 2.77 -16.36
CA LEU A 69 11.34 4.13 -15.94
C LEU A 69 9.99 4.19 -15.20
N ALA A 70 9.94 4.97 -14.13
CA ALA A 70 8.70 5.35 -13.45
C ALA A 70 8.67 6.87 -13.23
N PHE A 71 7.50 7.47 -13.41
CA PHE A 71 7.30 8.91 -13.38
C PHE A 71 6.38 9.31 -12.22
N TYR A 72 6.70 10.42 -11.56
CA TYR A 72 5.92 10.96 -10.45
C TYR A 72 5.75 12.47 -10.66
N ARG A 73 4.53 12.96 -10.45
CA ARG A 73 4.25 14.40 -10.33
C ARG A 73 4.27 14.77 -8.86
N CYS A 74 5.16 15.68 -8.49
CA CYS A 74 5.35 16.13 -7.12
C CYS A 74 4.93 17.59 -6.98
N TYR A 75 4.31 17.93 -5.85
CA TYR A 75 3.98 19.29 -5.47
C TYR A 75 4.47 19.54 -4.04
N ALA A 76 5.05 20.70 -3.78
CA ALA A 76 5.32 21.18 -2.43
C ALA A 76 5.08 22.71 -2.37
N PRO A 77 4.62 23.22 -1.21
CA PRO A 77 4.36 24.66 -1.03
C PRO A 77 5.65 25.51 -1.10
N ALA A 78 6.80 24.92 -0.81
CA ALA A 78 8.12 25.55 -0.92
C ALA A 78 9.10 24.62 -1.64
N ALA A 79 10.23 25.15 -2.09
CA ALA A 79 11.29 24.36 -2.70
C ALA A 79 11.81 23.30 -1.71
N VAL A 80 11.78 22.02 -2.09
CA VAL A 80 12.27 20.91 -1.26
C VAL A 80 13.45 20.20 -1.94
N PRO A 81 14.40 19.65 -1.16
CA PRO A 81 15.48 18.84 -1.71
C PRO A 81 14.97 17.60 -2.44
N LEU A 82 15.72 17.13 -3.45
CA LEU A 82 15.41 15.86 -4.15
C LEU A 82 15.22 14.71 -3.16
N LEU A 83 16.05 14.61 -2.14
CA LEU A 83 15.98 13.51 -1.17
C LEU A 83 14.60 13.45 -0.48
N THR A 84 13.96 14.59 -0.24
CA THR A 84 12.60 14.64 0.30
C THR A 84 11.58 14.06 -0.68
N LEU A 85 11.69 14.41 -1.96
CA LEU A 85 10.84 13.86 -3.03
C LEU A 85 11.04 12.34 -3.18
N VAL A 86 12.30 11.88 -3.15
CA VAL A 86 12.65 10.46 -3.22
C VAL A 86 12.09 9.69 -2.03
N ARG A 87 12.18 10.24 -0.81
CA ARG A 87 11.60 9.63 0.39
C ARG A 87 10.08 9.48 0.28
N ILE A 88 9.38 10.51 -0.19
CA ILE A 88 7.92 10.49 -0.38
C ILE A 88 7.54 9.47 -1.48
N ALA A 89 8.23 9.49 -2.62
CA ALA A 89 8.01 8.52 -3.69
C ALA A 89 8.28 7.08 -3.23
N GLY A 90 9.29 6.87 -2.39
CA GLY A 90 9.62 5.59 -1.77
C GLY A 90 8.56 5.08 -0.79
N ALA A 91 7.88 5.98 -0.09
CA ALA A 91 6.81 5.63 0.86
C ALA A 91 5.60 4.95 0.18
N ARG A 92 5.40 5.16 -1.13
CA ARG A 92 4.35 4.48 -1.90
C ARG A 92 4.43 2.96 -1.79
N TRP A 93 5.63 2.40 -1.67
CA TRP A 93 5.78 0.96 -1.49
C TRP A 93 5.27 0.47 -0.14
N ALA A 94 5.50 1.24 0.93
CA ALA A 94 4.98 0.90 2.25
C ALA A 94 3.45 0.85 2.25
N VAL A 95 2.79 1.67 1.42
CA VAL A 95 1.34 1.61 1.21
C VAL A 95 0.92 0.28 0.57
N GLU A 96 1.59 -0.14 -0.50
CA GLU A 96 1.32 -1.45 -1.13
C GLU A 96 1.54 -2.60 -0.15
N GLU A 97 2.65 -2.59 0.57
CA GLU A 97 2.96 -3.58 1.60
C GLU A 97 1.91 -3.59 2.72
N SER A 98 1.40 -2.42 3.12
CA SER A 98 0.30 -2.30 4.08
C SER A 98 -1.00 -2.89 3.53
N PHE A 99 -1.31 -2.70 2.25
CA PHE A 99 -2.47 -3.32 1.60
C PHE A 99 -2.34 -4.85 1.53
N GLN A 100 -1.16 -5.36 1.18
CA GLN A 100 -0.89 -6.80 1.18
C GLN A 100 -1.00 -7.39 2.58
N ALA A 101 -0.47 -6.70 3.59
CA ALA A 101 -0.64 -7.08 4.99
C ALA A 101 -2.11 -7.04 5.42
N ALA A 102 -2.87 -6.02 5.02
CA ALA A 102 -4.29 -5.90 5.34
C ALA A 102 -5.10 -7.07 4.79
N LYS A 103 -4.86 -7.45 3.52
CA LYS A 103 -5.52 -8.61 2.91
C LYS A 103 -5.08 -9.90 3.60
N GLY A 104 -3.77 -10.13 3.71
CA GLY A 104 -3.22 -11.40 4.21
C GLY A 104 -3.41 -11.65 5.71
N GLN A 105 -3.46 -10.61 6.53
CA GLN A 105 -3.49 -10.76 8.00
C GLN A 105 -4.86 -10.50 8.61
N VAL A 106 -5.63 -9.55 8.07
CA VAL A 106 -6.92 -9.15 8.66
C VAL A 106 -8.10 -9.38 7.72
N GLY A 107 -7.86 -9.98 6.55
CA GLY A 107 -8.90 -10.33 5.59
C GLY A 107 -9.62 -9.11 5.05
N LEU A 108 -8.89 -8.04 4.72
CA LEU A 108 -9.48 -6.81 4.19
C LEU A 108 -10.39 -7.07 2.98
N ASP A 109 -10.06 -8.07 2.16
CA ASP A 109 -10.81 -8.53 0.98
C ASP A 109 -11.69 -9.77 1.23
N HIS A 110 -11.73 -10.30 2.45
CA HIS A 110 -12.51 -11.49 2.82
C HIS A 110 -13.96 -11.14 3.19
N TYR A 111 -14.67 -10.40 2.33
CA TYR A 111 -16.10 -10.13 2.53
C TYR A 111 -16.88 -10.15 1.21
N PRO A 112 -18.12 -10.67 1.22
CA PRO A 112 -18.98 -10.58 0.06
C PRO A 112 -19.62 -9.18 0.01
N VAL A 113 -19.23 -8.36 -0.96
CA VAL A 113 -19.79 -7.00 -1.20
C VAL A 113 -21.28 -7.10 -1.55
N ARG A 114 -22.16 -7.13 -0.54
CA ARG A 114 -23.61 -7.31 -0.75
C ARG A 114 -24.46 -6.15 -0.23
N THR A 115 -24.00 -5.47 0.80
CA THR A 115 -24.66 -4.27 1.37
C THR A 115 -23.62 -3.26 1.81
N TRP A 116 -23.94 -1.97 1.71
CA TRP A 116 -23.07 -0.88 2.16
C TRP A 116 -22.71 -0.99 3.65
N THR A 117 -23.68 -1.30 4.49
CA THR A 117 -23.49 -1.40 5.95
C THR A 117 -22.59 -2.57 6.33
N GLY A 118 -22.74 -3.72 5.67
CA GLY A 118 -21.88 -4.89 5.86
C GLY A 118 -20.45 -4.61 5.43
N TRP A 119 -20.28 -4.01 4.24
CA TRP A 119 -18.99 -3.56 3.73
C TRP A 119 -18.30 -2.60 4.69
N HIS A 120 -18.97 -1.50 5.07
CA HIS A 120 -18.40 -0.46 5.91
C HIS A 120 -17.93 -1.03 7.26
N ARG A 121 -18.79 -1.81 7.93
CA ARG A 121 -18.42 -2.47 9.20
C ARG A 121 -17.20 -3.38 9.05
N HIS A 122 -17.15 -4.18 7.99
CA HIS A 122 -16.02 -5.07 7.74
C HIS A 122 -14.72 -4.31 7.52
N ILE A 123 -14.72 -3.31 6.62
CA ILE A 123 -13.54 -2.49 6.34
C ILE A 123 -13.06 -1.76 7.59
N THR A 124 -13.96 -1.16 8.38
CA THR A 124 -13.57 -0.49 9.63
C THR A 124 -12.91 -1.46 10.61
N LEU A 125 -13.50 -2.65 10.83
CA LEU A 125 -12.94 -3.65 11.74
C LEU A 125 -11.61 -4.22 11.25
N ALA A 126 -11.48 -4.49 9.95
CA ALA A 126 -10.23 -4.97 9.35
C ALA A 126 -9.12 -3.91 9.49
N MET A 127 -9.41 -2.64 9.18
CA MET A 127 -8.45 -1.55 9.36
C MET A 127 -8.07 -1.36 10.83
N LEU A 128 -9.02 -1.44 11.77
CA LEU A 128 -8.75 -1.37 13.19
C LEU A 128 -7.84 -2.52 13.65
N ALA A 129 -8.11 -3.75 13.22
CA ALA A 129 -7.28 -4.91 13.52
C ALA A 129 -5.86 -4.76 12.96
N LEU A 130 -5.71 -4.18 11.75
CA LEU A 130 -4.40 -3.93 11.15
C LEU A 130 -3.62 -2.90 11.97
N VAL A 131 -4.26 -1.80 12.37
CA VAL A 131 -3.65 -0.78 13.23
C VAL A 131 -3.20 -1.40 14.56
N PHE A 132 -4.04 -2.25 15.17
CA PHE A 132 -3.68 -2.95 16.39
C PHE A 132 -2.43 -3.82 16.23
N LEU A 133 -2.34 -4.63 15.17
CA LEU A 133 -1.15 -5.44 14.88
C LEU A 133 0.09 -4.58 14.61
N ALA A 134 -0.07 -3.47 13.88
CA ALA A 134 1.02 -2.55 13.56
C ALA A 134 1.56 -1.83 14.80
N VAL A 135 0.69 -1.40 15.72
CA VAL A 135 1.08 -0.78 17.00
C VAL A 135 1.85 -1.78 17.87
N LEU A 136 1.37 -3.03 17.95
CA LEU A 136 2.07 -4.07 18.70
C LEU A 136 3.45 -4.40 18.11
N ALA A 137 3.58 -4.38 16.79
CA ALA A 137 4.87 -4.57 16.12
C ALA A 137 5.83 -3.39 16.40
N ALA A 138 5.34 -2.16 16.29
CA ALA A 138 6.13 -0.96 16.54
C ALA A 138 6.61 -0.83 17.99
N GLY A 139 5.80 -1.30 18.96
CA GLY A 139 6.15 -1.30 20.38
C GLY A 139 7.15 -2.37 20.81
N ARG A 140 7.57 -3.28 19.90
CA ARG A 140 8.54 -4.34 20.18
C ARG A 140 9.67 -4.33 19.14
N PRO A 141 10.51 -3.27 19.11
CA PRO A 141 11.69 -3.26 18.27
C PRO A 141 12.56 -4.47 18.61
N GLY A 142 13.21 -5.08 17.60
CA GLY A 142 14.02 -6.28 17.81
C GLY A 142 15.13 -6.03 18.82
N GLU A 143 15.02 -6.64 19.99
CA GLU A 143 15.99 -6.51 21.09
C GLU A 143 17.22 -7.41 20.86
N ASP A 144 17.06 -8.49 20.10
CA ASP A 144 18.09 -9.49 19.82
C ASP A 144 18.64 -9.32 18.39
N PRO A 145 19.94 -9.00 18.21
CA PRO A 145 20.57 -8.90 16.90
C PRO A 145 20.51 -10.20 16.06
N GLN A 146 20.29 -11.35 16.69
CA GLN A 146 20.18 -12.65 16.02
C GLN A 146 18.76 -12.96 15.54
N ARG A 147 17.76 -12.12 15.88
CA ARG A 147 16.35 -12.37 15.55
C ARG A 147 15.74 -11.20 14.79
N VAL A 148 14.91 -11.53 13.81
CA VAL A 148 14.06 -10.54 13.16
C VAL A 148 13.00 -10.07 14.18
N PRO A 149 12.68 -8.77 14.24
CA PRO A 149 11.58 -8.26 15.06
C PRO A 149 10.26 -8.99 14.77
N LEU A 150 9.36 -9.01 15.75
CA LEU A 150 8.06 -9.64 15.59
C LEU A 150 7.30 -9.05 14.40
N THR A 151 7.00 -9.91 13.42
CA THR A 151 6.26 -9.53 12.22
C THR A 151 4.76 -9.54 12.48
N LEU A 152 3.98 -8.81 11.68
CA LEU A 152 2.52 -8.81 11.76
C LEU A 152 1.90 -10.23 11.71
N PRO A 153 2.32 -11.13 10.79
CA PRO A 153 1.84 -12.51 10.77
C PRO A 153 2.10 -13.27 12.07
N GLU A 154 3.25 -13.07 12.69
CA GLU A 154 3.63 -13.75 13.92
C GLU A 154 2.84 -13.23 15.12
N ILE A 155 2.70 -11.91 15.25
CA ILE A 155 1.85 -11.31 16.28
C ILE A 155 0.41 -11.81 16.15
N ARG A 156 -0.14 -11.82 14.93
CA ARG A 156 -1.48 -12.36 14.68
C ARG A 156 -1.58 -13.82 15.11
N ARG A 157 -0.61 -14.66 14.76
CA ARG A 157 -0.58 -16.07 15.14
C ARG A 157 -0.57 -16.23 16.66
N LEU A 158 0.28 -15.48 17.36
CA LEU A 158 0.38 -15.52 18.81
C LEU A 158 -0.93 -15.08 19.46
N LEU A 159 -1.57 -14.00 19.00
CA LEU A 159 -2.88 -13.58 19.49
C LEU A 159 -3.95 -14.64 19.24
N ALA A 160 -3.96 -15.22 18.03
CA ALA A 160 -4.92 -16.25 17.66
C ALA A 160 -4.83 -17.49 18.57
N VAL A 161 -3.61 -17.88 18.97
CA VAL A 161 -3.37 -19.08 19.78
C VAL A 161 -3.46 -18.81 21.28
N LEU A 162 -2.93 -17.67 21.76
CA LEU A 162 -2.77 -17.40 23.19
C LEU A 162 -3.96 -16.65 23.80
N VAL A 163 -4.69 -15.88 23.00
CA VAL A 163 -5.75 -14.98 23.50
C VAL A 163 -7.10 -15.37 22.92
N LEU A 164 -7.17 -15.57 21.60
CA LEU A 164 -8.43 -15.74 20.88
C LEU A 164 -8.81 -17.20 20.69
N ALA A 165 -7.90 -18.15 20.98
CA ALA A 165 -8.20 -19.57 20.93
C ALA A 165 -9.21 -19.89 22.04
N ARG A 166 -10.50 -19.81 21.70
CA ARG A 166 -11.52 -20.48 22.48
C ARG A 166 -11.38 -21.99 22.25
N PRO A 167 -11.27 -22.81 23.30
CA PRO A 167 -11.61 -24.22 23.14
C PRO A 167 -13.09 -24.27 22.72
N CYS A 168 -13.35 -24.64 21.46
CA CYS A 168 -14.71 -24.81 20.97
C CYS A 168 -15.12 -26.27 21.13
N GLY A 169 -16.28 -26.51 21.72
CA GLY A 169 -16.84 -27.86 21.79
C GLY A 169 -17.25 -28.35 20.41
N ILE A 170 -17.26 -29.67 20.19
CA ILE A 170 -17.73 -30.29 18.94
C ILE A 170 -19.13 -29.78 18.57
N GLU A 171 -20.00 -29.59 19.56
CA GLU A 171 -21.37 -29.10 19.33
C GLU A 171 -21.41 -27.68 18.75
N GLU A 172 -20.52 -26.79 19.20
CA GLU A 172 -20.42 -25.41 18.72
C GLU A 172 -19.92 -25.38 17.28
N VAL A 173 -18.93 -26.22 16.94
CA VAL A 173 -18.43 -26.41 15.58
C VAL A 173 -19.55 -26.89 14.66
N LEU A 174 -20.33 -27.89 15.10
CA LEU A 174 -21.48 -28.40 14.34
C LEU A 174 -22.59 -27.34 14.20
N ARG A 175 -22.82 -26.52 15.23
CA ARG A 175 -23.79 -25.43 15.21
C ARG A 175 -23.40 -24.36 14.18
N TRP A 176 -22.13 -23.94 14.17
CA TRP A 176 -21.57 -23.03 13.16
C TRP A 176 -21.71 -23.62 11.75
N SER A 177 -21.32 -24.90 11.58
CA SER A 177 -21.41 -25.61 10.31
C SER A 177 -22.85 -25.65 9.75
N ARG A 178 -23.84 -25.94 10.61
CA ARG A 178 -25.27 -25.90 10.25
C ARG A 178 -25.72 -24.49 9.88
N TRP A 179 -25.28 -23.47 10.62
CA TRP A 179 -25.60 -22.08 10.31
C TRP A 179 -25.05 -21.65 8.93
N CYS A 180 -23.77 -21.92 8.65
CA CYS A 180 -23.14 -21.61 7.36
C CYS A 180 -23.88 -22.25 6.17
N ARG A 181 -24.18 -23.55 6.26
CA ARG A 181 -24.90 -24.26 5.19
C ARG A 181 -26.30 -23.68 4.95
N ARG A 182 -27.04 -23.33 6.01
CA ARG A 182 -28.35 -22.67 5.88
C ARG A 182 -28.21 -21.34 5.14
N HIS A 183 -27.23 -20.53 5.51
CA HIS A 183 -27.03 -19.22 4.89
C HIS A 183 -26.61 -19.32 3.42
N GLN A 184 -25.74 -20.29 3.07
CA GLN A 184 -25.38 -20.59 1.68
C GLN A 184 -26.58 -21.06 0.84
N ALA A 185 -27.46 -21.88 1.42
CA ALA A 185 -28.68 -22.33 0.75
C ALA A 185 -29.64 -21.16 0.47
N ILE A 186 -29.81 -20.24 1.42
CA ILE A 186 -30.61 -19.02 1.24
C ILE A 186 -30.01 -18.17 0.11
N ALA A 187 -28.70 -17.93 0.14
CA ALA A 187 -28.02 -17.15 -0.90
C ALA A 187 -28.19 -17.76 -2.30
N ARG A 188 -28.09 -19.09 -2.42
CA ARG A 188 -28.35 -19.82 -3.68
C ARG A 188 -29.78 -19.62 -4.16
N ARG A 189 -30.78 -19.73 -3.29
CA ARG A 189 -32.20 -19.52 -3.64
C ARG A 189 -32.45 -18.10 -4.15
N CYS A 190 -31.95 -17.08 -3.46
CA CYS A 190 -32.08 -15.68 -3.89
C CYS A 190 -31.40 -15.43 -5.24
N HIS A 191 -30.25 -16.05 -5.50
CA HIS A 191 -29.54 -15.94 -6.78
C HIS A 191 -30.35 -16.56 -7.93
N TYR A 192 -30.95 -17.74 -7.70
CA TYR A 192 -31.83 -18.37 -8.70
C TYR A 192 -33.08 -17.55 -8.96
N GLN A 193 -33.73 -17.01 -7.92
CA GLN A 193 -34.93 -16.16 -8.05
C GLN A 193 -34.68 -14.90 -8.88
N ARG A 194 -33.52 -14.23 -8.70
CA ARG A 194 -33.16 -13.05 -9.52
C ARG A 194 -32.90 -13.42 -10.98
N ARG A 195 -32.27 -14.58 -11.25
CA ARG A 195 -32.03 -15.06 -12.61
C ARG A 195 -33.30 -15.46 -13.35
N SER A 196 -34.33 -15.91 -12.66
CA SER A 196 -35.63 -16.25 -13.26
C SER A 196 -36.55 -15.05 -13.48
N GLN A 197 -36.20 -13.87 -12.96
CA GLN A 197 -36.97 -12.62 -13.09
C GLN A 197 -36.32 -11.62 -14.08
N SER A 198 -35.23 -12.03 -14.73
CA SER A 198 -34.54 -11.29 -15.81
C SER A 198 -34.88 -11.94 -17.15
#